data_AF-A0A2S2N4M2-F1
#
_entry.id   AF-A0A2S2N4M2-F1
#
_cell.length_a   1.000
_cell.length_b   1.000
_cell.length_c   1.000
_cell.angle_alpha   90.00
_cell.angle_beta   90.00
_cell.angle_gamma   90.00
#
_symmetry.space_group_name_H-M   'P 1'
#
loop_
_entity.id
_entity.type
_entity.pdbx_description
1 polymer ?
#
loop_
_entity_poly.entity_id
_entity_poly.type
_entity_poly.pdbx_seq_one_letter_code
_entity_poly.pdbx_strand_id
1 'polypeptide(L)'
;MLHRSNLLAIVGGGSHPKFPDASVLIWDDAREGKDKLVLEFSFPRPVLAVRMRHDRLVVVLQNRLYVFSFPHRPTKLFEFETRDNPKGIVDLCPSLERALLVFPGHKCG
;
A
#
# COMPACT_ATOMS: atom_id res chain seq x y z
N MET A 1 2.19 6.36 7.58
CA MET A 1 1.15 6.99 8.42
C MET A 1 0.50 8.08 7.60
N LEU A 2 -0.84 8.14 7.56
CA LEU A 2 -1.57 9.10 6.72
C LEU A 2 -1.83 10.40 7.49
N HIS A 3 -0.90 11.36 7.43
CA HIS A 3 -1.04 12.66 8.10
C HIS A 3 -1.60 12.56 9.54
N ARG A 4 -2.70 13.27 9.84
CA ARG A 4 -3.42 13.25 11.13
C ARG A 4 -4.59 12.24 11.13
N SER A 5 -4.51 11.18 10.33
CA SER A 5 -5.48 10.09 10.35
C SER A 5 -5.05 9.00 11.34
N ASN A 6 -6.05 8.39 11.94
CA ASN A 6 -6.04 7.16 12.71
C ASN A 6 -5.73 5.89 11.89
N LEU A 7 -5.69 5.99 10.55
CA LEU A 7 -5.45 4.84 9.68
C LEU A 7 -3.95 4.56 9.50
N LEU A 8 -3.56 3.34 9.85
CA LEU A 8 -2.22 2.79 9.72
C LEU A 8 -2.22 1.65 8.71
N ALA A 9 -1.27 1.67 7.78
CA ALA A 9 -1.00 0.54 6.91
C ALA A 9 0.21 -0.22 7.44
N ILE A 10 0.03 -1.52 7.67
CA ILE A 10 1.03 -2.43 8.24
C ILE A 10 1.23 -3.55 7.22
N VAL A 11 2.48 -3.90 6.93
CA VAL A 11 2.80 -5.07 6.11
C VAL A 11 3.14 -6.21 7.06
N GLY A 12 2.64 -7.42 6.77
CA GLY A 12 3.06 -8.62 7.50
C GLY A 12 4.53 -8.95 7.26
N GLY A 13 5.06 -9.95 7.97
CA GLY A 13 6.47 -10.37 7.84
C GLY A 13 7.25 -10.34 9.15
N GLY A 14 8.57 -10.47 9.03
CA GLY A 14 9.50 -10.71 10.14
C GLY A 14 9.92 -12.17 10.27
N SER A 15 10.68 -12.51 11.32
CA SER A 15 11.17 -13.87 11.56
C SER A 15 10.07 -14.83 12.04
N HIS A 16 9.08 -14.31 12.79
CA HIS A 16 7.93 -15.07 13.31
C HIS A 16 6.64 -14.29 13.03
N PRO A 17 6.21 -14.20 11.76
CA PRO A 17 5.09 -13.36 11.37
C PRO A 17 3.75 -13.92 11.86
N LYS A 18 2.89 -13.05 12.41
CA LYS A 18 1.46 -13.37 12.59
C LYS A 18 0.70 -13.34 11.25
N PHE A 19 1.12 -12.47 10.33
CA PHE A 19 0.52 -12.29 9.01
C PHE A 19 1.58 -12.40 7.92
N PRO A 20 1.27 -12.97 6.74
CA PRO A 20 2.22 -13.11 5.65
C PRO A 20 2.82 -11.77 5.19
N ASP A 21 4.05 -11.79 4.70
CA ASP A 21 4.74 -10.64 4.08
C ASP A 21 4.07 -10.13 2.79
N ALA A 22 3.25 -10.96 2.18
CA ALA A 22 2.38 -10.61 1.06
C ALA A 22 1.03 -10.00 1.51
N SER A 23 0.87 -9.63 2.78
CA SER A 23 -0.38 -9.06 3.31
C SER A 23 -0.20 -7.62 3.78
N VAL A 24 -1.15 -6.75 3.40
CA VAL A 24 -1.26 -5.37 3.91
C VAL A 24 -2.51 -5.26 4.78
N LEU A 25 -2.31 -4.84 6.02
CA LEU A 25 -3.32 -4.68 7.04
C LEU A 25 -3.58 -3.19 7.25
N ILE A 26 -4.84 -2.78 7.22
CA ILE A 26 -5.24 -1.43 7.59
C ILE A 26 -5.80 -1.47 8.99
N TRP A 27 -5.14 -0.75 9.89
CA TRP A 27 -5.52 -0.59 11.28
C TRP A 27 -6.13 0.78 11.50
N ASP A 28 -7.23 0.81 12.24
CA ASP A 28 -7.88 2.01 12.72
C ASP A 28 -7.61 2.14 14.23
N ASP A 29 -6.69 3.04 14.58
CA ASP A 29 -6.29 3.20 15.98
C ASP A 29 -7.34 3.90 16.85
N ALA A 30 -8.31 4.59 16.24
CA ALA A 30 -9.39 5.28 16.96
C ALA A 30 -10.48 4.30 17.44
N ARG A 31 -10.54 3.08 16.91
CA ARG A 31 -11.49 2.07 17.37
C ARG A 31 -11.08 1.49 18.71
N GLU A 32 -12.04 1.35 19.61
CA GLU A 32 -11.83 0.67 20.89
C GLU A 32 -11.96 -0.85 20.76
N GLY A 33 -11.22 -1.59 21.59
CA GLY A 33 -11.30 -3.06 21.63
C GLY A 33 -10.40 -3.79 20.63
N LYS A 34 -10.78 -5.02 20.27
CA LYS A 34 -9.96 -5.94 19.46
C LYS A 34 -10.16 -5.76 17.94
N ASP A 35 -11.22 -5.07 17.51
CA ASP A 35 -11.57 -4.86 16.09
C ASP A 35 -10.91 -3.60 15.50
N LYS A 36 -9.60 -3.46 15.74
CA LYS A 36 -8.79 -2.39 15.13
C LYS A 36 -8.38 -2.69 13.70
N LEU A 37 -8.34 -3.97 13.30
CA LEU A 37 -8.07 -4.37 11.92
C LEU A 37 -9.32 -4.15 11.08
N VAL A 38 -9.30 -3.16 10.19
CA VAL A 38 -10.48 -2.78 9.40
C VAL A 38 -10.46 -3.32 7.97
N LEU A 39 -9.28 -3.53 7.40
CA LEU A 39 -9.11 -4.09 6.06
C LEU A 39 -7.86 -4.96 6.02
N GLU A 40 -7.91 -5.99 5.18
CA GLU A 40 -6.77 -6.85 4.85
C GLU A 40 -6.72 -7.04 3.34
N PHE A 41 -5.53 -6.89 2.77
CA PHE A 41 -5.24 -7.10 1.36
C PHE A 41 -4.19 -8.20 1.24
N SER A 42 -4.44 -9.19 0.39
CA SER A 42 -3.49 -10.27 0.11
C SER A 42 -2.97 -10.15 -1.32
N PHE A 43 -1.66 -10.33 -1.48
CA PHE A 43 -0.95 -10.20 -2.75
C PHE A 43 -0.26 -11.51 -3.14
N PRO A 44 0.04 -11.72 -4.43
CA PRO A 44 0.68 -12.95 -4.90
C PRO A 44 2.18 -13.03 -4.59
N ARG A 45 2.81 -11.92 -4.18
CA ARG A 45 4.23 -11.82 -3.85
C ARG A 45 4.42 -10.89 -2.64
N PRO A 46 5.58 -10.94 -1.97
CA PRO A 46 5.89 -10.06 -0.86
C PRO A 46 5.72 -8.59 -1.21
N VAL A 47 5.15 -7.84 -0.28
CA VAL A 47 4.97 -6.40 -0.42
C VAL A 47 6.25 -5.69 0.02
N LEU A 48 6.85 -4.91 -0.88
CA LEU A 48 8.10 -4.20 -0.63
C LEU A 48 7.87 -2.81 -0.05
N ALA A 49 6.79 -2.14 -0.47
CA ALA A 49 6.46 -0.82 0.04
C ALA A 49 4.95 -0.55 -0.04
N VAL A 50 4.49 0.32 0.87
CA VAL A 50 3.14 0.89 0.85
C VAL A 50 3.24 2.41 0.90
N ARG A 51 2.43 3.09 0.09
CA ARG A 51 2.18 4.53 0.19
C ARG A 51 0.69 4.76 0.27
N MET A 52 0.28 5.76 1.06
CA MET A 52 -1.12 6.03 1.30
C MET A 52 -1.37 7.53 1.30
N ARG A 53 -2.48 7.91 0.68
CA ARG A 53 -3.13 9.23 0.76
C ARG A 53 -4.59 9.00 1.14
N HIS A 54 -5.32 10.07 1.44
CA HIS A 54 -6.71 9.98 1.89
C HIS A 54 -7.63 9.20 0.94
N ASP A 55 -7.39 9.27 -0.37
CA ASP A 55 -8.23 8.66 -1.41
C ASP A 55 -7.56 7.48 -2.14
N ARG A 56 -6.30 7.16 -1.83
CA ARG A 56 -5.49 6.18 -2.56
C ARG A 56 -4.60 5.35 -1.64
N LEU A 57 -4.60 4.05 -1.86
CA LEU A 57 -3.63 3.11 -1.29
C LEU A 57 -2.78 2.53 -2.42
N VAL A 58 -1.46 2.65 -2.31
CA VAL A 58 -0.50 2.15 -3.29
C VAL A 58 0.33 1.05 -2.65
N VAL A 59 0.35 -0.12 -3.29
CA VAL A 59 1.09 -1.29 -2.84
C VAL A 59 2.10 -1.70 -3.90
N VAL A 60 3.35 -1.88 -3.50
CA VAL A 60 4.47 -2.16 -4.40
C VAL A 60 5.01 -3.55 -4.16
N LEU A 61 5.07 -4.33 -5.23
CA LEU A 61 5.77 -5.60 -5.33
C LEU A 61 7.05 -5.37 -6.17
N GLN A 62 7.86 -6.42 -6.32
CA GLN A 62 9.12 -6.34 -7.05
C GLN A 62 8.99 -5.91 -8.53
N ASN A 63 7.96 -6.37 -9.24
CA ASN A 63 7.76 -6.09 -10.67
C ASN A 63 6.38 -5.53 -10.99
N ARG A 64 5.58 -5.22 -9.96
CA ARG A 64 4.21 -4.75 -10.11
C ARG A 64 3.84 -3.76 -9.02
N LEU A 65 2.93 -2.88 -9.33
CA LEU A 65 2.37 -1.92 -8.40
C LEU A 65 0.85 -1.87 -8.56
N TYR A 66 0.15 -1.82 -7.44
CA TYR A 66 -1.31 -1.73 -7.39
C TYR A 66 -1.74 -0.41 -6.77
N VAL A 67 -2.75 0.22 -7.35
CA VAL A 67 -3.40 1.41 -6.82
C VAL A 67 -4.85 1.07 -6.50
N PHE A 68 -5.25 1.28 -5.25
CA PHE A 68 -6.61 1.08 -4.78
C PHE A 68 -7.27 2.41 -4.41
N SER A 69 -8.60 2.47 -4.52
CA SER A 69 -9.40 3.49 -3.85
C SER A 69 -9.33 3.28 -2.33
N PHE A 70 -9.46 4.35 -1.57
CA PHE A 70 -9.35 4.33 -0.11
C PHE A 70 -10.17 5.48 0.50
N PRO A 71 -10.67 5.40 1.75
CA PRO A 71 -10.71 4.22 2.63
C PRO A 71 -12.00 3.39 2.50
N HIS A 72 -13.07 3.95 1.94
CA HIS A 72 -14.39 3.31 1.91
C HIS A 72 -14.51 2.33 0.73
N ARG A 73 -14.63 1.03 1.04
CA ARG A 73 -14.71 -0.07 0.06
C ARG A 73 -13.60 -0.01 -0.99
N PRO A 74 -12.35 -0.32 -0.60
CA PRO A 74 -11.22 -0.29 -1.51
C PRO A 74 -11.44 -1.18 -2.74
N THR A 75 -11.26 -0.61 -3.93
CA THR A 75 -11.30 -1.30 -5.21
C THR A 75 -10.01 -1.04 -5.96
N LYS A 76 -9.52 -2.03 -6.71
CA LYS A 76 -8.33 -1.86 -7.55
C LYS A 76 -8.66 -0.89 -8.68
N LEU A 77 -7.99 0.26 -8.70
CA LEU A 77 -8.13 1.29 -9.73
C LEU A 77 -7.14 1.05 -10.86
N PHE A 78 -5.88 0.81 -10.52
CA PHE A 78 -4.80 0.63 -11.50
C PHE A 78 -3.86 -0.49 -11.09
N GLU A 79 -3.25 -1.08 -12.10
CA GLU A 79 -2.16 -2.04 -11.99
C GLU A 79 -1.10 -1.66 -13.01
N PHE A 80 0.14 -1.53 -12.55
CA PHE A 80 1.27 -1.19 -13.40
C PHE A 80 2.33 -2.28 -13.30
N GLU A 81 2.89 -2.67 -14.43
CA GLU A 81 4.12 -3.45 -14.47
C GLU A 81 5.32 -2.53 -14.39
N THR A 82 6.29 -2.92 -13.56
CA THR A 82 7.55 -2.19 -13.39
C THR A 82 8.69 -3.08 -13.83
N ARG A 83 9.83 -2.46 -14.14
CA ARG A 83 11.09 -3.21 -14.11
C ARG A 83 11.34 -3.72 -12.68
N ASP A 84 12.33 -4.59 -12.53
CA ASP A 84 12.83 -5.01 -11.23
C ASP A 84 13.05 -3.81 -10.28
N ASN A 85 12.25 -3.76 -9.23
CA ASN A 85 12.21 -2.72 -8.21
C ASN A 85 12.43 -3.36 -6.83
N PRO A 86 13.62 -3.96 -6.58
CA PRO A 86 13.88 -4.74 -5.37
C PRO A 86 13.84 -3.90 -4.09
N LYS A 87 13.94 -2.57 -4.23
CA LYS A 87 13.87 -1.60 -3.12
C LYS A 87 12.45 -1.04 -2.89
N GLY A 88 11.46 -1.44 -3.68
CA GLY A 88 10.09 -0.94 -3.56
C GLY A 88 9.98 0.58 -3.75
N ILE A 89 10.82 1.17 -4.62
CA ILE A 89 10.88 2.62 -4.84
C ILE A 89 9.57 3.07 -5.48
N VAL A 90 8.88 3.98 -4.79
CA VAL A 90 7.68 4.66 -5.26
C VAL A 90 7.54 5.96 -4.49
N ASP A 91 6.99 6.98 -5.13
CA ASP A 91 6.51 8.18 -4.44
C ASP A 91 5.11 8.58 -4.91
N LEU A 92 4.28 9.01 -3.96
CA LEU A 92 2.88 9.39 -4.17
C LEU A 92 2.69 10.83 -3.71
N CYS A 93 2.20 11.69 -4.61
CA CYS A 93 1.95 13.09 -4.26
C CYS A 93 0.86 13.21 -3.19
N PRO A 94 1.12 13.92 -2.08
CA PRO A 94 0.16 14.05 -0.98
C PRO A 94 -1.02 14.98 -1.31
N SER A 95 -0.94 15.81 -2.36
CA SER A 95 -2.00 16.74 -2.74
C SER A 95 -3.21 16.01 -3.34
N LEU A 96 -4.41 16.32 -2.86
CA LEU A 96 -5.65 15.77 -3.45
C LEU A 96 -5.99 16.36 -4.82
N GLU A 97 -5.47 17.54 -5.14
CA GLU A 97 -5.70 18.21 -6.44
C GLU A 97 -4.85 17.60 -7.56
N ARG A 98 -3.71 17.00 -7.21
CA ARG A 98 -2.77 16.40 -8.18
C ARG A 98 -2.54 14.93 -7.84
N ALA A 99 -3.04 14.05 -8.69
CA ALA A 99 -2.82 12.61 -8.56
C ALA A 99 -1.53 12.18 -9.28
N LEU A 100 -0.37 12.61 -8.77
CA LEU A 100 0.94 12.20 -9.32
C LEU A 100 1.48 10.99 -8.57
N LEU A 101 1.97 10.01 -9.32
CA LEU A 101 2.60 8.80 -8.84
C LEU A 101 3.89 8.58 -9.64
N VAL A 102 5.01 8.37 -8.95
CA VAL A 102 6.33 8.17 -9.56
C VAL A 102 6.89 6.83 -9.14
N PHE A 103 7.36 6.04 -10.10
CA PHE A 103 7.98 4.74 -9.89
C PHE A 103 8.92 4.40 -11.06
N PRO A 104 9.85 3.45 -10.90
CA PRO A 104 10.72 3.00 -12.00
C PRO A 104 9.91 2.45 -13.18
N GLY A 105 10.12 3.01 -14.36
CA GLY A 105 9.46 2.56 -15.59
C GLY A 105 9.96 1.18 -16.04
N HIS A 106 9.21 0.55 -16.94
CA HIS A 106 9.55 -0.77 -17.49
C HIS A 106 10.79 -0.73 -18.42
N LYS A 107 10.96 0.36 -19.19
CA LYS A 107 12.06 0.53 -20.15
C LYS A 107 13.22 1.30 -19.53
N CYS A 108 14.45 0.93 -19.87
CA CYS A 108 15.61 1.80 -19.68
C CYS A 108 15.53 2.95 -20.69
N GLY A 109 15.75 4.18 -20.21
CA GLY A 109 15.94 5.36 -21.05
C GLY A 109 17.31 5.36 -21.71
#